data_AF-A0A7X2RRS6-F1
#
_entry.id   AF-A0A7X2RRS6-F1
#
_cell.length_a   1.000
_cell.length_b   1.000
_cell.length_c   1.000
_cell.angle_alpha   90.00
_cell.angle_beta   90.00
_cell.angle_gamma   90.00
#
_symmetry.space_group_name_H-M   'P 1'
#
loop_
_entity.id
_entity.type
_entity.pdbx_description
1 polymer ?
#
loop_
_entity_poly.entity_id
_entity_poly.type
_entity_poly.pdbx_seq_one_letter_code
_entity_poly.pdbx_strand_id
1 'polypeptide(L)'
;MVSVVSKFTLVIVFTYFFSEYLFASTARAEYLNAGYMRHDSSLAAHTDKRIDNVVKRAHELIGTPYRWGGASVSKGFDCSGLLFYLFRSEAGINIPRTT
;
A
#
# COMPACT_ATOMS: atom_id res chain seq x y z
N MET A 1 -41.77 0.74 33.77
CA MET A 1 -41.06 -0.52 33.44
C MET A 1 -40.82 -0.75 31.94
N VAL A 2 -41.54 -0.07 31.02
CA VAL A 2 -41.41 -0.29 29.55
C VAL A 2 -40.24 0.48 28.90
N SER A 3 -39.85 1.64 29.42
CA SER A 3 -38.80 2.51 28.83
C SER A 3 -37.37 1.96 29.02
N VAL A 4 -37.15 1.18 30.08
CA VAL A 4 -35.84 0.58 30.39
C VAL A 4 -35.54 -0.59 29.44
N VAL A 5 -36.54 -1.45 29.18
CA VAL A 5 -36.42 -2.60 28.27
C VAL A 5 -36.08 -2.17 26.83
N SER A 6 -36.67 -1.07 26.35
CA SER A 6 -36.39 -0.53 25.00
C SER A 6 -34.94 -0.06 24.81
N LYS A 7 -34.36 0.60 25.82
CA LYS A 7 -32.96 1.04 25.78
C LYS A 7 -31.97 -0.12 25.82
N PHE A 8 -32.27 -1.17 26.58
CA PHE A 8 -31.44 -2.38 26.63
C PHE A 8 -31.48 -3.14 25.29
N THR A 9 -32.63 -3.25 24.64
CA THR A 9 -32.73 -3.89 23.31
C THR A 9 -31.92 -3.16 22.26
N LEU A 10 -31.91 -1.82 22.25
CA LEU A 10 -31.13 -1.04 21.28
C LEU A 10 -29.62 -1.23 21.44
N VAL A 11 -29.12 -1.25 22.69
CA VAL A 11 -27.70 -1.51 22.99
C VAL A 11 -27.30 -2.92 22.55
N ILE A 12 -28.18 -3.89 22.77
CA ILE A 12 -27.95 -5.28 22.34
C ILE A 12 -27.87 -5.35 20.81
N VAL A 13 -28.87 -4.83 20.08
CA VAL A 13 -28.85 -4.85 18.61
C VAL A 13 -27.64 -4.12 18.04
N PHE A 14 -27.27 -2.97 18.61
CA PHE A 14 -26.10 -2.21 18.17
C PHE A 14 -24.79 -2.96 18.39
N THR A 15 -24.62 -3.62 19.54
CA THR A 15 -23.41 -4.40 19.84
C THR A 15 -23.30 -5.67 19.00
N TYR A 16 -24.42 -6.34 18.70
CA TYR A 16 -24.44 -7.47 17.76
C TYR A 16 -24.09 -7.02 16.33
N PHE A 17 -24.71 -5.94 15.86
CA PHE A 17 -24.46 -5.42 14.50
C PHE A 17 -23.03 -4.88 14.34
N PHE A 18 -22.50 -4.22 15.37
CA PHE A 18 -21.12 -3.72 15.39
C PHE A 18 -20.10 -4.88 15.44
N SER A 19 -20.40 -5.95 16.19
CA SER A 19 -19.58 -7.17 16.23
C SER A 19 -19.54 -7.88 14.87
N GLU A 20 -20.69 -8.04 14.21
CA GLU A 20 -20.75 -8.62 12.85
C GLU A 20 -20.03 -7.74 11.82
N TYR A 21 -20.16 -6.41 11.91
CA TYR A 21 -19.44 -5.49 11.03
C TYR A 21 -17.92 -5.60 11.22
N LEU A 22 -17.45 -5.67 12.46
CA LEU A 22 -16.04 -5.82 12.77
C LEU A 22 -15.48 -7.17 12.27
N PHE A 23 -16.22 -8.26 12.49
CA PHE A 23 -15.85 -9.59 11.98
C PHE A 23 -15.88 -9.65 10.43
N ALA A 24 -16.89 -9.06 9.79
CA ALA A 24 -16.97 -8.98 8.34
C ALA A 24 -15.85 -8.11 7.74
N SER A 25 -15.42 -7.05 8.43
CA SER A 25 -14.31 -6.19 7.99
C SER A 25 -12.97 -6.93 7.98
N THR A 26 -12.70 -7.72 9.02
CA THR A 26 -11.46 -8.52 9.12
C THR A 26 -11.47 -9.64 8.09
N ALA A 27 -12.61 -10.31 7.89
CA ALA A 27 -12.78 -11.30 6.83
C ALA A 27 -12.61 -10.73 5.41
N ARG A 28 -13.09 -9.49 5.14
CA ARG A 28 -12.85 -8.80 3.85
C ARG A 28 -11.38 -8.43 3.67
N ALA A 29 -10.70 -7.96 4.71
CA ALA A 29 -9.27 -7.66 4.65
C ALA A 29 -8.44 -8.93 4.37
N GLU A 30 -8.78 -10.05 5.00
CA GLU A 30 -8.12 -11.33 4.78
C GLU A 30 -8.43 -11.90 3.39
N TYR A 31 -9.66 -11.79 2.89
CA TYR A 31 -10.04 -12.19 1.53
C TYR A 31 -9.28 -11.40 0.45
N LEU A 32 -9.13 -10.08 0.64
CA LEU A 32 -8.34 -9.24 -0.27
C LEU A 32 -6.84 -9.61 -0.23
N ASN A 33 -6.29 -9.88 0.96
CA ASN A 33 -4.91 -10.30 1.11
C ASN A 33 -4.66 -11.68 0.46
N ALA A 34 -5.59 -12.62 0.64
CA ALA A 34 -5.53 -13.94 0.00
C ALA A 34 -5.67 -13.88 -1.52
N GLY A 35 -6.48 -12.95 -2.05
CA GLY A 35 -6.61 -12.70 -3.49
C GLY A 35 -5.34 -12.13 -4.11
N TYR A 36 -4.65 -11.24 -3.39
CA TYR A 36 -3.38 -10.66 -3.81
C TYR A 36 -2.22 -11.67 -3.77
N MET A 37 -2.16 -12.53 -2.75
CA MET A 37 -1.08 -13.50 -2.56
C MET A 37 -1.16 -14.75 -3.46
N ARG A 38 -2.30 -15.05 -4.10
CA ARG A 38 -2.49 -16.29 -4.87
C ARG A 38 -1.84 -16.32 -6.26
N HIS A 39 -1.41 -15.19 -6.80
CA HIS A 39 -0.87 -15.11 -8.16
C HIS A 39 0.67 -15.18 -8.25
N ASP A 40 1.36 -15.29 -7.11
CA ASP A 40 2.79 -14.98 -7.01
C ASP A 40 3.69 -16.20 -6.69
N SER A 41 3.18 -17.42 -6.55
CA SER A 41 3.99 -18.52 -6.00
C SER A 41 5.16 -18.96 -6.90
N SER A 42 5.01 -18.87 -8.21
CA SER A 42 6.09 -19.12 -9.19
C SER A 42 6.73 -17.84 -9.73
N LEU A 43 6.07 -16.69 -9.56
CA LEU A 43 6.57 -15.37 -9.97
C LEU A 43 7.44 -14.76 -8.87
N ALA A 44 7.11 -14.88 -7.58
CA ALA A 44 7.93 -14.46 -6.44
C ALA A 44 9.28 -15.17 -6.40
N ALA A 45 9.35 -16.41 -6.88
CA ALA A 45 10.60 -17.15 -7.02
C ALA A 45 11.49 -16.58 -8.15
N HIS A 46 10.91 -15.78 -9.06
CA HIS A 46 11.58 -15.17 -10.21
C HIS A 46 11.47 -13.64 -10.26
N THR A 47 10.88 -12.99 -9.24
CA THR A 47 10.86 -11.54 -9.08
C THR A 47 12.31 -11.12 -9.02
N ASP A 48 12.72 -10.34 -10.01
CA ASP A 48 14.08 -9.91 -10.15
C ASP A 48 14.45 -9.11 -8.89
N LYS A 49 15.50 -9.52 -8.17
CA LYS A 49 16.00 -8.82 -6.97
C LYS A 49 16.20 -7.32 -7.22
N ARG A 50 16.43 -6.93 -8.48
CA ARG A 50 16.49 -5.53 -8.91
C ARG A 50 15.17 -4.79 -8.66
N ILE A 51 14.03 -5.41 -8.94
CA ILE A 51 12.70 -4.81 -8.70
C ILE A 51 12.46 -4.64 -7.20
N ASP A 52 12.78 -5.65 -6.39
CA ASP A 52 12.65 -5.53 -4.93
C ASP A 52 13.51 -4.39 -4.38
N ASN A 53 14.74 -4.24 -4.87
CA ASN A 53 15.62 -3.13 -4.50
C ASN A 53 15.05 -1.78 -4.93
N VAL A 54 14.49 -1.66 -6.15
CA VAL A 54 13.81 -0.46 -6.63
C VAL A 54 12.68 -0.07 -5.68
N VAL A 55 11.80 -1.01 -5.33
CA VAL A 55 10.65 -0.76 -4.45
C VAL A 55 11.10 -0.39 -3.05
N LYS A 56 12.07 -1.13 -2.48
CA LYS A 56 12.64 -0.85 -1.17
C LYS A 56 13.24 0.56 -1.12
N ARG A 57 14.05 0.91 -2.12
CA ARG A 57 14.67 2.23 -2.20
C ARG A 57 13.63 3.34 -2.38
N ALA A 58 12.56 3.10 -3.14
CA ALA A 58 11.47 4.05 -3.28
C ALA A 58 10.79 4.36 -1.94
N HIS A 59 10.57 3.34 -1.10
CA HIS A 59 10.02 3.53 0.25
C HIS A 59 10.93 4.37 1.16
N GLU A 60 12.24 4.19 1.09
CA GLU A 60 13.21 5.00 1.85
C GLU A 60 13.17 6.49 1.47
N LEU A 61 12.68 6.82 0.26
CA LEU A 61 12.57 8.19 -0.23
C LEU A 61 11.24 8.85 0.10
N ILE A 62 10.31 8.17 0.79
CA ILE A 62 9.05 8.75 1.25
C ILE A 62 9.37 9.98 2.13
N GLY A 63 8.71 11.09 1.82
CA GLY A 63 8.95 12.38 2.47
C GLY A 63 9.97 13.27 1.76
N THR A 64 10.66 12.78 0.73
CA THR A 64 11.49 13.62 -0.13
C THR A 64 10.60 14.63 -0.87
N PRO A 65 10.90 15.95 -0.85
CA PRO A 65 10.04 16.95 -1.47
C PRO A 65 9.85 16.73 -2.98
N TYR A 66 8.61 16.93 -3.45
CA TYR A 66 8.34 17.03 -4.87
C TYR A 66 8.86 18.36 -5.41
N ARG A 67 9.71 18.33 -6.45
CA ARG A 67 10.25 19.54 -7.10
C ARG A 67 10.25 19.35 -8.61
N TRP A 68 9.67 20.30 -9.33
CA TRP A 68 9.70 20.31 -10.79
C TRP A 68 11.14 20.32 -11.32
N GLY A 69 11.48 19.37 -12.20
CA GLY A 69 12.84 19.17 -12.70
C GLY A 69 13.77 18.44 -11.72
N GLY A 70 13.28 18.01 -10.55
CA GLY A 70 14.05 17.33 -9.52
C GLY A 70 14.44 15.91 -9.91
N ALA A 71 15.68 15.52 -9.63
CA ALA A 71 16.22 14.20 -9.96
C ALA A 71 17.24 13.68 -8.91
N SER A 72 17.18 14.17 -7.66
CA SER A 72 18.16 13.81 -6.63
C SER A 72 17.59 13.95 -5.23
N VAL A 73 18.04 13.12 -4.30
CA VAL A 73 17.58 13.11 -2.90
C VAL A 73 17.68 14.49 -2.23
N SER A 74 18.78 15.22 -2.45
CA SER A 74 19.00 16.54 -1.81
C SER A 74 18.13 17.65 -2.36
N LYS A 75 17.81 17.62 -3.66
CA LYS A 75 16.99 18.65 -4.32
C LYS A 75 15.52 18.29 -4.37
N GLY A 76 15.13 17.03 -4.18
CA GLY A 76 13.79 16.54 -4.45
C GLY A 76 13.65 15.88 -5.82
N PHE A 77 12.46 15.35 -6.07
CA PHE A 77 12.14 14.60 -7.29
C PHE A 77 10.89 15.15 -7.98
N ASP A 78 10.86 15.09 -9.31
CA ASP A 78 9.61 15.06 -10.09
C ASP A 78 9.23 13.61 -10.46
N CYS A 79 8.09 13.45 -11.14
CA CYS A 79 7.52 12.14 -11.45
C CYS A 79 8.51 11.23 -12.20
N SER A 80 9.08 11.70 -13.31
CA SER A 80 10.03 10.92 -14.10
C SER A 80 11.45 10.94 -13.54
N GLY A 81 11.76 11.87 -12.64
CA GLY A 81 13.09 12.06 -12.06
C GLY A 81 13.34 11.06 -10.93
N LEU A 82 12.28 10.74 -10.19
CA LEU A 82 12.28 9.62 -9.25
C LEU A 82 12.52 8.29 -9.97
N LEU A 83 11.77 8.02 -11.05
CA LEU A 83 11.94 6.78 -11.83
C LEU A 83 13.33 6.69 -12.43
N PHE A 84 13.81 7.77 -13.06
CA PHE A 84 15.15 7.82 -13.63
C PHE A 84 16.23 7.48 -12.60
N TYR A 85 16.11 8.05 -11.39
CA TYR A 85 17.04 7.79 -10.29
C TYR A 85 16.99 6.32 -9.84
N LEU A 86 15.82 5.78 -9.55
CA LEU A 86 15.65 4.43 -9.00
C LEU A 86 16.08 3.33 -9.97
N PHE A 87 15.66 3.41 -11.24
CA PHE A 87 16.03 2.40 -12.23
C PHE A 87 17.52 2.44 -12.54
N ARG A 88 18.13 3.64 -12.55
CA ARG A 88 19.57 3.78 -12.73
C ARG A 88 20.35 3.27 -11.51
N SER A 89 19.90 3.54 -10.28
CA SER A 89 20.63 3.17 -9.07
C SER A 89 20.47 1.69 -8.69
N GLU A 90 19.25 1.15 -8.73
CA GLU A 90 18.94 -0.18 -8.20
C GLU A 90 18.91 -1.28 -9.27
N ALA A 91 18.51 -0.93 -10.50
CA ALA A 91 18.39 -1.89 -11.61
C ALA A 91 19.49 -1.77 -12.67
N GLY A 92 20.29 -0.69 -12.64
CA GLY A 92 21.31 -0.39 -13.65
C GLY A 92 20.72 -0.08 -15.03
N ILE A 93 19.44 0.29 -15.09
CA ILE A 93 18.70 0.56 -16.33
C ILE A 93 18.60 2.06 -16.53
N ASN A 94 19.04 2.53 -17.71
CA ASN A 94 18.87 3.92 -18.11
C ASN A 94 17.56 4.07 -18.89
N ILE A 95 16.61 4.77 -18.28
CA ILE A 95 15.34 5.14 -18.92
C ILE A 95 15.38 6.61 -19.35
N PRO A 96 14.65 7.01 -20.41
CA PRO A 96 14.54 8.42 -20.78
C PRO A 96 13.77 9.24 -19.72
N ARG A 97 14.10 10.53 -19.57
CA ARG A 97 13.44 11.44 -18.61
C ARG A 97 12.05 11.90 -19.06
N THR A 98 11.79 11.88 -20.35
CA THR A 98 10.56 12.33 -21.00
C THR A 98 10.31 11.46 -22.23
N THR A 99 9.06 11.27 -22.61
CA THR A 99 8.64 10.66 -23.88
C THR A 99 8.37 11.74 -24.89
#